data_AF-A0A653RU45-F1
#
_entry.id   AF-A0A653RU45-F1
#
_cell.length_a   1.000
_cell.length_b   1.000
_cell.length_c   1.000
_cell.angle_alpha   90.00
_cell.angle_beta   90.00
_cell.angle_gamma   90.00
#
_symmetry.space_group_name_H-M   'P 1'
#
loop_
_entity.id
_entity.type
_entity.pdbx_description
1 polymer ?
#
loop_
_entity_poly.entity_id
_entity_poly.type
_entity_poly.pdbx_seq_one_letter_code
_entity_poly.pdbx_strand_id
1 'polypeptide(L)' 'MNIPEGYTVKKIPNNISINTTDYEIAITYEVKANTIVYRKVFNFKEGIIKKNDLETAKKNFDTIKQLYAEQIVLIK' A
#
# COMPACT_ATOMS: atom_id res chain seq x y z
N MET A 1 1.79 6.74 -12.80
CA MET A 1 2.69 6.09 -13.78
C MET A 1 1.90 5.82 -15.04
N ASN A 2 2.40 6.21 -16.21
CA ASN A 2 1.71 5.92 -17.46
C ASN A 2 2.01 4.49 -17.92
N ILE A 3 0.99 3.81 -18.44
CA ILE A 3 1.08 2.50 -19.06
C ILE A 3 1.56 2.73 -20.51
N PRO A 4 2.65 2.09 -20.95
CA PRO A 4 3.12 2.20 -22.33
C PRO A 4 2.07 1.76 -23.34
N GLU A 5 2.12 2.32 -24.54
CA GLU A 5 1.18 1.96 -25.61
C GLU A 5 1.29 0.48 -26.00
N GLY A 6 0.14 -0.14 -26.23
CA GLY A 6 0.05 -1.57 -26.50
C GLY A 6 0.26 -2.45 -25.28
N TYR A 7 0.37 -1.91 -24.07
CA TYR A 7 0.41 -2.70 -22.83
C TYR A 7 -0.89 -2.56 -22.02
N THR A 8 -1.24 -3.63 -21.31
CA THR A 8 -2.33 -3.68 -20.33
C THR A 8 -1.82 -4.17 -18.98
N VAL A 9 -2.56 -3.83 -17.91
CA VAL A 9 -2.21 -4.25 -16.55
C VAL A 9 -2.68 -5.68 -16.34
N LYS A 10 -1.72 -6.59 -16.08
CA LYS A 10 -2.03 -7.98 -15.69
C LYS A 10 -2.22 -8.13 -14.20
N LYS A 11 -1.39 -7.44 -13.40
CA LYS A 11 -1.42 -7.51 -11.94
C LYS A 11 -0.96 -6.20 -11.33
N ILE A 12 -1.68 -5.76 -10.30
CA ILE A 12 -1.24 -4.74 -9.35
C ILE A 12 -1.30 -5.32 -7.94
N PRO A 13 -0.51 -4.79 -7.00
CA PRO A 13 -0.60 -5.16 -5.59
C PRO A 13 -1.98 -4.85 -5.01
N ASN A 14 -2.35 -5.57 -3.95
CA ASN A 14 -3.61 -5.33 -3.26
C ASN A 14 -3.58 -4.03 -2.45
N ASN A 15 -4.73 -3.39 -2.33
CA ASN A 15 -4.88 -2.24 -1.45
C ASN A 15 -4.83 -2.69 0.01
N ILE A 16 -4.19 -1.91 0.87
CA ILE A 16 -4.23 -2.11 2.31
C ILE A 16 -4.78 -0.87 3.00
N SER A 17 -5.54 -1.11 4.06
CA SER A 17 -6.03 -0.09 4.99
C SER A 17 -5.85 -0.64 6.40
N ILE A 18 -5.08 0.08 7.21
CA ILE A 18 -4.77 -0.26 8.59
C ILE A 18 -5.24 0.92 9.41
N ASN A 19 -6.19 0.70 10.32
CA ASN A 19 -6.71 1.73 11.20
C ASN A 19 -6.54 1.25 12.64
N THR A 20 -5.74 1.99 13.40
CA THR A 20 -5.51 1.78 14.82
C THR A 20 -5.79 3.07 15.58
N THR A 21 -5.75 3.00 16.91
CA THR A 21 -5.87 4.18 17.77
C THR A 21 -4.71 5.15 17.54
N ASP A 22 -3.50 4.65 17.29
CA ASP A 22 -2.29 5.48 17.22
C ASP A 22 -1.97 5.94 15.80
N TYR A 23 -2.39 5.19 14.78
CA TYR A 23 -2.12 5.52 13.39
C TYR A 23 -3.15 4.97 12.42
N GLU A 24 -3.22 5.58 11.25
CA GLU A 24 -3.96 5.12 10.10
C GLU A 24 -3.04 5.10 8.89
N ILE A 25 -3.01 3.99 8.18
CA ILE A 25 -2.19 3.81 6.98
C ILE A 25 -3.07 3.26 5.87
N ALA A 26 -3.09 3.95 4.74
CA ALA A 26 -3.77 3.49 3.54
C ALA A 26 -2.79 3.49 2.37
N ILE A 27 -2.67 2.35 1.68
CA ILE A 27 -1.85 2.21 0.49
C ILE A 27 -2.73 1.64 -0.61
N THR A 28 -2.92 2.41 -1.67
CA THR A 28 -3.86 2.09 -2.75
C THR A 28 -3.19 2.14 -4.11
N TYR A 29 -3.52 1.18 -4.96
CA TYR A 29 -3.18 1.05 -6.35
C TYR A 29 -4.48 1.04 -7.16
N GLU A 30 -4.57 1.89 -8.17
CA GLU A 30 -5.75 1.99 -9.03
C GLU A 30 -5.31 2.19 -10.47
N VAL A 31 -5.95 1.48 -11.41
CA VAL A 31 -5.74 1.68 -12.84
C VAL A 31 -6.81 2.63 -13.35
N LYS A 32 -6.41 3.84 -13.77
CA LYS A 32 -7.28 4.85 -14.38
C LYS A 32 -6.87 5.05 -15.83
N ALA A 33 -7.69 4.54 -16.75
CA ALA A 33 -7.39 4.55 -18.18
C ALA A 33 -5.98 3.99 -18.45
N ASN A 34 -5.05 4.81 -18.96
CA ASN A 34 -3.67 4.42 -19.25
C ASN A 34 -2.70 4.80 -18.13
N THR A 35 -3.18 4.97 -16.90
CA THR A 35 -2.34 5.38 -15.77
C THR A 35 -2.57 4.48 -14.57
N ILE A 36 -1.50 4.08 -13.90
CA ILE A 36 -1.55 3.50 -12.57
C ILE A 36 -1.35 4.62 -11.56
N VAL A 37 -2.36 4.85 -10.75
CA VAL A 37 -2.35 5.79 -9.63
C VAL A 37 -1.98 5.02 -8.37
N TYR A 38 -0.90 5.44 -7.76
CA TYR A 38 -0.41 4.90 -6.51
C TYR A 38 -0.45 5.97 -5.44
N ARG A 39 -1.08 5.67 -4.31
CA ARG A 39 -1.21 6.61 -3.19
C ARG A 39 -0.86 5.91 -1.89
N LYS A 40 0.01 6.55 -1.11
CA LYS A 40 0.28 6.19 0.28
C LYS A 40 -0.20 7.32 1.17
N VAL A 41 -0.92 6.99 2.23
CA VAL A 41 -1.33 7.92 3.28
C VAL A 41 -0.86 7.31 4.60
N PHE A 42 -0.05 8.07 5.33
CA PHE A 42 0.38 7.74 6.68
C PHE A 42 -0.10 8.87 7.59
N ASN A 43 -1.00 8.55 8.51
CA ASN A 43 -1.54 9.49 9.46
C ASN A 43 -1.24 8.97 10.86
N PHE A 44 -0.28 9.58 11.54
CA PHE A 44 0.06 9.25 12.92
C PHE A 44 -0.75 10.16 13.83
N LYS A 45 -1.73 9.58 14.54
CA LYS A 45 -2.61 10.29 15.46
C LYS A 45 -1.88 10.56 16.77
N GLU A 46 -1.25 9.50 17.29
CA GLU A 46 -0.44 9.52 18.51
C GLU A 46 0.98 9.07 18.16
N GLY A 47 1.99 9.82 18.62
CA GLY A 47 3.41 9.55 18.33
C GLY A 47 4.01 8.38 19.12
N ILE A 48 3.18 7.56 19.79
CA ILE A 48 3.61 6.52 20.72
C ILE A 48 2.90 5.21 20.38
N ILE A 49 3.68 4.13 20.27
CA ILE A 49 3.14 2.76 20.19
C ILE A 49 3.28 2.13 21.58
N LYS A 50 2.16 1.76 22.20
CA LYS A 50 2.18 1.12 23.51
C LYS A 50 2.81 -0.27 23.41
N LYS A 51 3.45 -0.72 24.49
CA LYS A 51 4.11 -2.03 24.55
C LYS A 51 3.17 -3.19 24.17
N ASN A 52 1.90 -3.11 24.60
CA ASN A 52 0.90 -4.15 24.31
C ASN A 52 0.52 -4.20 22.83
N ASP A 53 0.69 -3.10 22.10
CA ASP A 53 0.35 -2.98 20.68
C ASP A 53 1.56 -3.19 19.76
N LEU A 54 2.76 -3.38 20.34
CA LEU A 54 4.01 -3.47 19.61
C LEU A 54 4.04 -4.62 18.60
N GLU A 55 3.55 -5.80 18.98
CA GLU A 55 3.53 -6.97 18.08
C GLU A 55 2.56 -6.78 16.92
N THR A 56 1.39 -6.19 17.18
CA THR A 56 0.44 -5.79 16.14
C THR A 56 1.06 -4.77 15.19
N ALA A 57 1.74 -3.75 15.74
CA ALA A 57 2.43 -2.75 14.94
C ALA A 57 3.52 -3.37 14.06
N LYS A 58 4.38 -4.24 14.61
CA LYS A 58 5.39 -4.96 13.83
C LYS A 58 4.77 -5.73 12.67
N LYS A 59 3.71 -6.50 12.93
CA LYS A 59 2.99 -7.25 11.89
C LYS A 59 2.44 -6.32 10.79
N ASN A 60 1.85 -5.20 11.18
CA ASN A 60 1.34 -4.19 10.25
C ASN A 60 2.46 -3.61 9.36
N PHE A 61 3.61 -3.25 9.95
CA PHE A 61 4.75 -2.76 9.18
C PHE A 61 5.39 -3.83 8.30
N ASP A 62 5.38 -5.10 8.71
CA ASP A 62 5.85 -6.20 7.87
C ASP A 62 4.90 -6.47 6.69
N THR A 63 3.58 -6.35 6.87
CA THR A 63 2.63 -6.35 5.75
C THR A 63 2.91 -5.22 4.76
N ILE A 64 3.21 -4.01 5.24
CA ILE A 64 3.57 -2.88 4.37
C ILE A 64 4.87 -3.16 3.60
N LYS A 65 5.89 -3.73 4.26
CA LYS A 65 7.14 -4.12 3.59
C LYS A 65 6.90 -5.18 2.51
N GLN A 66 6.08 -6.19 2.81
CA GLN A 66 5.73 -7.24 1.85
C GLN A 66 4.99 -6.65 0.64
N LEU A 67 4.05 -5.73 0.87
CA LEU A 67 3.34 -5.05 -0.21
C LEU A 67 4.29 -4.27 -1.13
N TYR A 68 5.34 -3.65 -0.59
CA TYR A 68 6.35 -2.96 -1.40
C TYR A 68 7.24 -3.89 -2.21
N ALA A 69 7.34 -5.17 -1.82
CA ALA A 69 8.03 -6.18 -2.61
C ALA A 69 7.17 -6.71 -3.76
N GLU A 70 5.86 -6.45 -3.77
CA GLU A 70 4.98 -6.87 -4.86
C GLU A 70 5.22 -6.05 -6.13
N GLN A 71 5.28 -6.73 -7.27
CA GLN A 71 5.52 -6.13 -8.57
C GLN A 71 4.21 -5.81 -9.30
N ILE A 72 4.20 -4.66 -9.98
CA ILE A 72 3.20 -4.33 -11.00
C ILE A 72 3.62 -5.04 -12.30
N VAL A 73 2.73 -5.84 -12.88
CA VAL A 73 3.00 -6.62 -14.09
C VAL A 73 2.17 -6.08 -15.25
N LEU A 74 2.85 -5.70 -16.34
CA LEU A 74 2.25 -5.30 -17.60
C LEU A 74 2.44 -6.41 -18.65
N ILE A 75 1.45 -6.59 -19.52
CA ILE A 75 1.54 -7.48 -20.68
C ILE A 75 1.23 -6.69 -21.95
N LYS A 76 1.84 -7.10 -23.07
CA LYS A 76 1.59 -6.53 -24.40
C LYS A 76 0.43 -7.27 -25.07
#